data_AF-A0A2V7XG46-F1
#
_entry.id   AF-A0A2V7XG46-F1
#
_cell.length_a   1.000
_cell.length_b   1.000
_cell.length_c   1.000
_cell.angle_alpha   90.00
_cell.angle_beta   90.00
_cell.angle_gamma   90.00
#
_symmetry.space_group_name_H-M   'P 1'
#
loop_
_entity.id
_entity.type
_entity.pdbx_description
1 polymer ?
#
loop_
_entity_poly.entity_id
_entity_poly.type
_entity_poly.pdbx_seq_one_letter_code
_entity_poly.pdbx_strand_id
1 'polypeptide(L)'
;MDAFTAKEYASFHLKVLDEHLPLAVDILGDIVANPLFDPEEMTKEKKVIFEEINMVEDTPDDLVMELLTEAFWPNHPLGRPILGTKSSVAKFKREELAAFFREVYRPKNILISAAGH
;
A
#
# COMPACT_ATOMS: atom_id res chain seq x y z
N MET A 1 -10.39 2.22 -10.79
CA MET A 1 -9.55 2.83 -9.73
C MET A 1 -8.49 1.82 -9.42
N ASP A 2 -7.24 2.22 -9.45
CA ASP A 2 -6.13 1.31 -9.13
C ASP A 2 -5.22 1.96 -8.09
N ALA A 3 -4.53 1.10 -7.34
CA ALA A 3 -3.53 1.51 -6.38
C ALA A 3 -2.32 0.57 -6.43
N PHE A 4 -1.16 1.08 -6.07
CA PHE A 4 0.03 0.25 -5.90
C PHE A 4 0.95 0.82 -4.83
N THR A 5 1.78 -0.05 -4.26
CA THR A 5 2.79 0.32 -3.25
C THR A 5 4.16 -0.04 -3.78
N ALA A 6 5.07 0.92 -3.75
CA ALA A 6 6.50 0.76 -4.00
C ALA A 6 7.27 0.86 -2.67
N LYS A 7 8.60 0.67 -2.71
CA LYS A 7 9.45 0.71 -1.50
C LYS A 7 9.40 2.07 -0.77
N GLU A 8 9.11 3.16 -1.48
CA GLU A 8 9.21 4.53 -0.96
C GLU A 8 7.91 5.33 -1.05
N TYR A 9 6.91 4.85 -1.80
CA TYR A 9 5.65 5.57 -1.99
C TYR A 9 4.50 4.61 -2.30
N ALA A 10 3.28 5.05 -2.04
CA ALA A 10 2.05 4.41 -2.52
C ALA A 10 1.31 5.39 -3.43
N SER A 11 0.58 4.86 -4.40
CA SER A 11 -0.20 5.65 -5.36
C SER A 11 -1.64 5.17 -5.39
N PHE A 12 -2.57 6.12 -5.41
CA PHE A 12 -3.98 5.91 -5.71
C PHE A 12 -4.31 6.75 -6.93
N HIS A 13 -4.86 6.14 -7.97
CA HIS A 13 -5.16 6.88 -9.19
C HIS A 13 -6.45 6.41 -9.88
N LEU A 14 -7.01 7.35 -10.63
CA LEU A 14 -8.24 7.19 -11.40
C LEU A 14 -8.00 7.69 -12.82
N LYS A 15 -8.53 6.94 -13.78
CA LYS A 15 -8.72 7.41 -15.16
C LYS A 15 -10.22 7.53 -15.38
N VAL A 16 -10.68 8.73 -15.68
CA VAL A 16 -12.11 9.06 -15.80
C VAL A 16 -12.33 9.97 -17.00
N LEU A 17 -13.58 10.07 -17.44
CA LEU A 17 -14.02 11.12 -18.35
C LEU A 17 -13.95 12.49 -17.65
N ASP A 18 -13.79 13.55 -18.44
CA ASP A 18 -13.68 14.93 -17.97
C ASP A 18 -14.85 15.35 -17.08
N GLU A 19 -16.07 14.99 -17.47
CA GLU A 19 -17.30 15.24 -16.70
C GLU A 19 -17.32 14.59 -15.30
N HIS A 20 -16.49 13.59 -15.05
CA HIS A 20 -16.40 12.88 -13.76
C HIS A 20 -15.21 13.32 -12.91
N LEU A 21 -14.41 14.29 -13.36
CA LEU A 21 -13.28 14.79 -12.61
C LEU A 21 -13.65 15.24 -11.18
N PRO A 22 -14.74 16.00 -10.93
CA PRO A 22 -15.12 16.37 -9.57
C PRO A 22 -15.33 15.15 -8.65
N LEU A 23 -16.06 14.15 -9.13
CA LEU A 23 -16.31 12.91 -8.38
C LEU A 23 -15.01 12.11 -8.14
N ALA A 24 -14.11 12.07 -9.12
CA ALA A 24 -12.83 11.38 -8.98
C ALA A 24 -11.96 12.01 -7.89
N VAL A 25 -11.93 13.34 -7.82
CA VAL A 25 -11.22 14.09 -6.77
C VAL A 25 -11.85 13.82 -5.41
N ASP A 26 -13.17 13.83 -5.30
CA ASP A 26 -13.88 13.54 -4.06
C ASP A 26 -13.55 12.12 -3.55
N ILE A 27 -13.57 11.11 -4.44
CA ILE A 27 -13.24 9.72 -4.09
C ILE A 27 -11.79 9.58 -3.61
N LEU A 28 -10.82 10.14 -4.34
CA LEU A 28 -9.41 10.08 -3.94
C LEU A 28 -9.16 10.83 -2.62
N GLY A 29 -9.84 11.97 -2.43
CA GLY A 29 -9.79 12.75 -1.21
C GLY A 29 -10.30 11.96 -0.02
N ASP A 30 -11.45 11.29 -0.14
CA ASP A 30 -12.04 10.52 0.94
C ASP A 30 -11.17 9.33 1.36
N ILE A 31 -10.58 8.61 0.39
CA ILE A 31 -9.69 7.48 0.65
C ILE A 31 -8.45 7.89 1.46
N VAL A 32 -7.87 9.06 1.12
CA VAL A 32 -6.65 9.55 1.78
C VAL A 32 -6.96 10.28 3.09
N ALA A 33 -8.13 10.89 3.23
CA ALA A 33 -8.47 11.69 4.41
C ALA A 33 -9.23 10.91 5.48
N ASN A 34 -10.09 9.96 5.11
CA ASN A 34 -11.08 9.36 5.99
C ASN A 34 -11.08 7.81 6.02
N PRO A 35 -9.94 7.11 6.13
CA PRO A 35 -9.94 5.65 6.22
C PRO A 35 -10.57 5.17 7.54
N LEU A 36 -11.54 4.26 7.43
CA LEU A 36 -12.27 3.72 8.59
C LEU A 36 -11.46 2.71 9.41
N PHE A 37 -10.53 2.00 8.77
CA PHE A 37 -9.80 0.86 9.34
C PHE A 37 -10.74 -0.11 10.07
N ASP A 38 -11.80 -0.55 9.39
CA ASP A 38 -12.78 -1.46 9.98
C ASP A 38 -12.13 -2.79 10.41
N PRO A 39 -12.30 -3.27 11.65
CA PRO A 39 -11.63 -4.47 12.15
C PRO A 39 -11.96 -5.75 11.37
N GLU A 40 -13.19 -5.88 10.86
CA GLU A 40 -13.61 -7.06 10.10
C GLU A 40 -12.95 -7.05 8.73
N GLU A 41 -12.96 -5.91 8.03
CA GLU A 41 -12.27 -5.75 6.75
C GLU A 41 -10.76 -5.92 6.89
N MET A 42 -10.15 -5.38 7.95
CA MET A 42 -8.73 -5.60 8.24
C MET A 42 -8.40 -7.08 8.40
N THR A 43 -9.29 -7.86 9.02
CA THR A 43 -9.09 -9.30 9.20
C THR A 43 -9.18 -10.05 7.87
N LYS A 44 -10.06 -9.61 6.96
CA LYS A 44 -10.14 -10.15 5.60
C LYS A 44 -8.90 -9.78 4.79
N GLU A 45 -8.49 -8.52 4.84
CA GLU A 45 -7.34 -8.00 4.10
C GLU A 45 -6.03 -8.70 4.50
N LYS A 46 -5.83 -8.98 5.79
CA LYS A 46 -4.67 -9.77 6.24
C LYS A 46 -4.57 -11.15 5.57
N LYS A 47 -5.70 -11.78 5.26
CA LYS A 47 -5.72 -13.06 4.54
C LYS A 47 -5.34 -12.88 3.08
N VAL A 48 -5.82 -11.82 2.44
CA VAL A 48 -5.42 -11.46 1.06
C VAL A 48 -3.91 -11.28 0.99
N ILE A 49 -3.33 -10.48 1.89
CA ILE A 49 -1.87 -10.25 1.94
C ILE A 49 -1.10 -11.55 2.22
N PHE A 50 -1.64 -12.46 3.03
CA PHE A 50 -1.01 -13.78 3.23
C PHE A 50 -0.92 -14.59 1.94
N GLU A 51 -1.99 -14.57 1.13
CA GLU A 51 -1.98 -15.24 -0.18
C GLU A 51 -1.05 -14.53 -1.16
N GLU A 52 -0.94 -13.21 -1.14
CA GLU A 52 0.04 -12.48 -1.94
C GLU A 52 1.48 -12.86 -1.59
N ILE A 53 1.79 -13.01 -0.29
CA ILE A 53 3.09 -13.50 0.16
C ILE A 53 3.32 -14.94 -0.33
N ASN A 54 2.33 -15.82 -0.22
CA ASN A 54 2.44 -17.20 -0.73
C ASN A 54 2.72 -17.21 -2.24
N MET A 55 2.00 -16.39 -3.02
CA MET A 55 2.19 -16.31 -4.47
C MET A 55 3.61 -15.86 -4.85
N VAL A 56 4.19 -14.91 -4.12
CA VAL A 56 5.60 -14.49 -4.31
C VAL A 56 6.56 -15.62 -3.93
N GLU A 57 6.34 -16.29 -2.80
CA GLU A 57 7.16 -17.43 -2.35
C GLU A 57 7.10 -18.63 -3.32
N ASP A 58 5.95 -18.86 -3.96
CA ASP A 58 5.71 -19.94 -4.91
C ASP A 58 6.15 -19.60 -6.35
N THR A 59 6.50 -18.33 -6.63
CA THR A 59 6.96 -17.85 -7.94
C THR A 59 8.48 -17.60 -7.90
N PRO A 60 9.33 -18.50 -8.44
CA PRO A 60 10.77 -18.41 -8.27
C PRO A 60 11.41 -17.10 -8.76
N ASP A 61 10.91 -16.55 -9.87
CA ASP A 61 11.37 -15.28 -10.44
C ASP A 61 11.09 -14.08 -9.51
N ASP A 62 9.97 -14.09 -8.78
CA ASP A 62 9.65 -13.03 -7.82
C ASP A 62 10.44 -13.23 -6.52
N LEU A 63 10.50 -14.48 -6.03
CA LEU A 63 11.24 -14.81 -4.80
C LEU A 63 12.72 -14.46 -4.92
N VAL A 64 13.37 -14.75 -6.05
CA VAL A 64 14.80 -14.41 -6.22
C VAL A 64 15.04 -12.91 -6.18
N MET A 65 14.10 -12.10 -6.66
CA MET A 65 14.20 -10.63 -6.62
C MET A 65 14.04 -10.09 -5.18
N GLU A 66 13.16 -10.67 -4.37
CA GLU A 66 13.05 -10.32 -2.95
C GLU A 66 14.33 -10.71 -2.18
N LEU A 67 14.83 -11.94 -2.37
CA LEU A 67 16.08 -12.40 -1.74
C LEU A 67 17.28 -11.55 -2.15
N LEU A 68 17.37 -11.17 -3.42
CA LEU A 68 18.41 -10.28 -3.92
C LEU A 68 18.34 -8.90 -3.26
N THR A 69 17.14 -8.33 -3.15
CA THR A 69 16.93 -7.00 -2.55
C THR A 69 17.31 -7.00 -1.08
N GLU A 70 16.91 -8.03 -0.33
CA GLU A 70 17.27 -8.19 1.08
C GLU A 70 18.78 -8.35 1.25
N ALA A 71 19.43 -9.20 0.44
CA ALA A 71 20.87 -9.44 0.50
C ALA A 71 21.70 -8.22 0.07
N PHE A 72 21.20 -7.43 -0.90
CA PHE A 72 21.83 -6.19 -1.33
C PHE A 72 21.79 -5.14 -0.21
N TRP A 73 20.69 -5.09 0.56
CA TRP A 73 20.40 -4.11 1.60
C TRP A 73 20.15 -4.72 2.99
N PRO A 74 21.13 -5.43 3.57
CA PRO A 74 20.93 -6.33 4.72
C PRO A 74 20.49 -5.64 6.01
N ASN A 75 20.81 -4.36 6.18
CA ASN A 75 20.46 -3.57 7.37
C ASN A 75 19.70 -2.27 7.02
N HIS A 76 19.23 -2.15 5.78
CA HIS A 76 18.55 -0.93 5.31
C HIS A 76 17.05 -1.18 5.18
N PRO A 77 16.16 -0.24 5.59
CA PRO A 77 14.70 -0.43 5.49
C PRO A 77 14.20 -0.80 4.10
N LEU A 78 14.87 -0.33 3.05
CA LEU A 78 14.50 -0.64 1.68
C LEU A 78 14.82 -2.09 1.27
N GLY A 79 15.64 -2.82 2.02
CA GLY A 79 15.84 -4.26 1.86
C GLY A 79 14.62 -5.09 2.30
N ARG A 80 13.66 -4.48 3.00
CA ARG A 80 12.48 -5.18 3.52
C ARG A 80 11.45 -5.43 2.39
N PRO A 81 10.77 -6.58 2.38
CA PRO A 81 9.72 -6.87 1.39
C PRO A 81 8.56 -5.88 1.52
N ILE A 82 7.94 -5.52 0.38
CA ILE A 82 6.82 -4.56 0.35
C ILE A 82 5.61 -5.10 1.11
N LEU A 83 5.31 -6.40 0.94
CA LEU A 83 4.23 -7.10 1.64
C LEU A 83 4.52 -7.34 3.13
N GLY A 84 5.76 -7.09 3.57
CA GLY A 84 6.23 -7.49 4.88
C GLY A 84 6.40 -9.02 4.99
N THR A 85 6.33 -9.52 6.22
CA THR A 85 6.38 -10.96 6.53
C THR A 85 5.04 -11.44 7.09
N LYS A 86 4.72 -12.73 6.94
CA LYS A 86 3.55 -13.37 7.58
C LYS A 86 3.47 -13.04 9.08
N SER A 87 4.61 -13.01 9.77
CA SER A 87 4.73 -12.64 11.19
C SER A 87 4.34 -11.18 11.45
N SER A 88 4.82 -10.24 10.63
CA SER A 88 4.46 -8.81 10.78
C SER A 88 2.99 -8.55 10.45
N VAL A 89 2.47 -9.18 9.39
CA VAL A 89 1.08 -9.03 8.95
C VAL A 89 0.10 -9.62 9.97
N ALA A 90 0.45 -10.74 10.61
CA ALA A 90 -0.34 -11.30 11.70
C ALA A 90 -0.44 -10.35 12.90
N LYS A 91 0.67 -9.69 13.26
CA LYS A 91 0.82 -8.99 14.55
C LYS A 91 0.32 -7.56 14.58
N PHE A 92 0.34 -6.83 13.47
CA PHE A 92 -0.02 -5.41 13.51
C PHE A 92 -1.49 -5.22 13.94
N LYS A 93 -1.75 -4.16 14.69
CA LYS A 93 -3.05 -3.80 15.22
C LYS A 93 -3.63 -2.59 14.50
N ARG A 94 -4.94 -2.40 14.66
CA ARG A 94 -5.67 -1.26 14.08
C ARG A 94 -5.07 0.07 14.50
N GLU A 95 -4.69 0.20 15.77
CA GLU A 95 -4.17 1.45 16.32
C GLU A 95 -2.80 1.79 15.72
N GLU A 96 -1.97 0.77 15.50
CA GLU A 96 -0.64 0.92 14.87
C GLU A 96 -0.80 1.32 13.40
N LEU A 97 -1.70 0.67 12.67
CA LEU A 97 -2.00 1.02 11.27
C LEU A 97 -2.54 2.46 11.16
N ALA A 98 -3.49 2.83 12.02
CA ALA A 98 -4.06 4.17 12.03
C ALA A 98 -3.03 5.24 12.43
N ALA A 99 -2.12 4.92 13.36
CA ALA A 99 -1.02 5.80 13.74
C ALA A 99 -0.03 6.00 12.58
N PHE A 100 0.38 4.90 11.94
CA PHE A 100 1.25 4.94 10.76
C PHE A 100 0.61 5.75 9.63
N PHE A 101 -0.66 5.53 9.34
CA PHE A 101 -1.38 6.26 8.31
C PHE A 101 -1.37 7.78 8.58
N ARG A 102 -1.69 8.21 9.81
CA ARG A 102 -1.64 9.64 10.20
C ARG A 102 -0.24 10.24 10.15
N GLU A 103 0.80 9.42 10.23
CA GLU A 103 2.17 9.88 10.13
C GLU A 103 2.59 10.09 8.67
N VAL A 104 2.25 9.13 7.81
CA VAL A 104 2.67 9.07 6.40
C VAL A 104 1.76 9.89 5.49
N TYR A 105 0.44 9.77 5.62
CA TYR A 105 -0.55 10.47 4.77
C TYR A 105 -0.84 11.87 5.30
N ARG A 106 0.21 12.69 5.42
CA ARG A 106 0.11 14.12 5.80
C ARG A 106 0.18 14.98 4.54
N PRO A 107 -0.47 16.16 4.51
CA PRO A 107 -0.45 17.03 3.32
C PRO A 107 0.95 17.32 2.78
N LYS A 108 1.93 17.52 3.65
CA LYS A 108 3.34 17.76 3.28
C LYS A 108 4.05 16.57 2.63
N ASN A 109 3.45 15.39 2.66
CA ASN A 109 4.00 14.13 2.16
C ASN A 109 3.16 13.55 1.00
N ILE A 110 2.25 14.36 0.43
CA ILE A 110 1.38 13.96 -0.67
C ILE A 110 1.76 14.77 -1.91
N LEU A 111 1.97 14.06 -3.02
CA LEU A 111 2.09 14.64 -4.36
C LEU A 111 0.79 14.38 -5.12
N ILE A 112 0.21 15.43 -5.70
CA ILE A 112 -0.97 15.34 -6.57
C ILE A 112 -0.56 15.65 -8.00
N SER A 113 -0.93 14.78 -8.93
CA SER A 113 -0.72 14.97 -10.37
C SER A 113 -2.02 14.75 -11.13
N ALA A 114 -2.28 15.61 -12.13
CA ALA A 114 -3.41 15.48 -13.03
C ALA A 114 -2.93 15.70 -14.48
N ALA A 115 -3.43 14.90 -15.41
CA ALA A 115 -3.16 15.03 -16.84
C ALA A 115 -4.42 14.63 -17.61
N GLY A 116 -4.89 15.50 -18.49
CA GLY A 116 -6.18 15.35 -19.15
C GLY A 116 -6.61 16.63 -19.86
N HIS A 117 -7.86 16.66 -20.29
CA HIS A 117 -8.46 17.67 -21.17
C HIS A 117 -9.69 18.28 -20.50
#